data_AF-A0A950ZUK8-F1
#
_entry.id   AF-A0A950ZUK8-F1
#
_cell.length_a   1.000
_cell.length_b   1.000
_cell.length_c   1.000
_cell.angle_alpha   90.00
_cell.angle_beta   90.00
_cell.angle_gamma   90.00
#
_symmetry.space_group_name_H-M   'P 1'
#
loop_
_entity.id
_entity.type
_entity.pdbx_description
1 polymer ?
#
loop_
_entity_poly.entity_id
_entity_poly.type
_entity_poly.pdbx_seq_one_letter_code
_entity_poly.pdbx_strand_id
1 'polypeptide(L)'
;PPMDALVAATREAARLLRIDQKVGTLEPGKLADLLVVDGNPVDDIACLQRHVRAVIQAGVVRRDDIGLFARPRRAPLYPDGHSAP
;
A
#
# COMPACT_ATOMS: atom_id res chain seq x y z
N PRO A 1 16.76 2.26 -13.58
CA PRO A 1 17.03 2.08 -12.14
C PRO A 1 15.90 1.31 -11.43
N PRO A 2 16.08 0.79 -10.19
CA PRO A 2 15.00 0.13 -9.45
C PRO A 2 13.74 0.98 -9.30
N MET A 3 13.91 2.29 -9.09
CA MET A 3 12.81 3.26 -9.07
C MET A 3 12.04 3.29 -10.40
N ASP A 4 12.71 3.24 -11.55
CA ASP A 4 12.03 3.24 -12.86
C ASP A 4 11.20 1.96 -13.06
N ALA A 5 11.68 0.82 -12.55
CA ALA A 5 10.92 -0.43 -12.61
C ALA A 5 9.64 -0.36 -11.77
N LEU A 6 9.71 0.24 -10.58
CA LEU A 6 8.54 0.51 -9.74
C LEU A 6 7.55 1.44 -10.45
N VAL A 7 8.03 2.54 -11.03
CA VAL A 7 7.20 3.51 -11.78
C VAL A 7 6.54 2.83 -12.99
N ALA A 8 7.31 2.01 -13.73
CA ALA A 8 6.81 1.26 -14.88
C ALA A 8 5.71 0.28 -14.48
N ALA A 9 5.91 -0.47 -13.40
CA ALA A 9 4.96 -1.48 -12.90
C ALA A 9 3.72 -0.89 -12.20
N THR A 10 3.71 0.41 -11.90
CA THR A 10 2.62 1.08 -11.18
C THR A 10 2.02 2.19 -12.02
N ARG A 11 2.54 3.41 -11.93
CA ARG A 11 1.99 4.61 -12.57
C ARG A 11 1.90 4.46 -14.09
N GLU A 12 2.96 4.00 -14.75
CA GLU A 12 2.94 3.92 -16.22
C GLU A 12 2.10 2.75 -16.73
N ALA A 13 2.10 1.61 -16.04
CA ALA A 13 1.17 0.51 -16.35
C ALA A 13 -0.30 0.94 -16.24
N ALA A 14 -0.66 1.68 -15.18
CA ALA A 14 -2.01 2.18 -15.01
C ALA A 14 -2.40 3.19 -16.10
N ARG A 15 -1.47 4.08 -16.51
CA ARG A 15 -1.68 5.01 -17.63
C ARG A 15 -1.84 4.29 -18.96
N LEU A 16 -1.01 3.29 -19.23
CA LEU A 16 -1.08 2.47 -20.45
C LEU A 16 -2.45 1.81 -20.60
N LEU A 17 -3.00 1.33 -19.48
CA LEU A 17 -4.32 0.70 -19.40
C LEU A 17 -5.48 1.70 -19.27
N ARG A 18 -5.20 3.01 -19.19
CA ARG A 18 -6.19 4.09 -19.00
C ARG A 18 -7.04 3.93 -17.72
N ILE A 19 -6.41 3.44 -16.66
CA ILE A 19 -7.02 3.24 -15.33
C ILE A 19 -6.24 3.99 -14.23
N ASP A 20 -5.38 4.93 -14.60
CA ASP A 20 -4.55 5.76 -13.71
C ASP A 20 -5.34 6.63 -12.73
N GLN A 21 -6.61 6.90 -13.04
CA GLN A 21 -7.55 7.57 -12.13
C GLN A 21 -8.03 6.65 -10.99
N LYS A 22 -7.80 5.34 -11.10
CA LYS A 22 -8.26 4.35 -10.11
C LYS A 22 -7.12 3.68 -9.36
N VAL A 23 -5.98 3.43 -10.01
CA VAL A 23 -4.86 2.63 -9.46
C VAL A 23 -3.50 3.16 -9.92
N GLY A 24 -2.42 2.58 -9.39
CA GLY A 24 -1.03 2.82 -9.86
C GLY A 24 -0.27 3.91 -9.11
N THR A 25 -0.93 4.69 -8.25
CA THR A 25 -0.27 5.58 -7.27
C THR A 25 -1.07 5.61 -5.97
N LEU A 26 -0.42 6.00 -4.88
CA LEU A 26 -1.06 6.19 -3.57
C LEU A 26 -1.55 7.64 -3.43
N GLU A 27 -2.81 7.87 -3.79
CA GLU A 27 -3.46 9.18 -3.76
C GLU A 27 -4.91 9.07 -3.24
N PRO A 28 -5.47 10.12 -2.61
CA PRO A 28 -6.86 10.12 -2.20
C PRO A 28 -7.82 9.87 -3.38
N GLY A 29 -8.87 9.08 -3.13
CA GLY A 29 -9.90 8.76 -4.14
C GLY A 29 -9.56 7.55 -5.04
N LYS A 30 -8.33 7.04 -5.01
CA LYS A 30 -7.94 5.80 -5.71
C LYS A 30 -8.29 4.56 -4.89
N LEU A 31 -8.37 3.41 -5.57
CA LEU A 31 -8.52 2.12 -4.92
C LEU A 31 -7.30 1.84 -4.05
N ALA A 32 -7.54 1.28 -2.87
CA ALA A 32 -6.49 0.85 -1.96
C ALA A 32 -5.89 -0.49 -2.43
N ASP A 33 -5.11 -0.44 -3.51
CA ASP A 33 -4.25 -1.52 -3.99
C ASP A 33 -2.83 -1.28 -3.48
N LEU A 34 -2.45 -1.97 -2.41
CA LEU A 34 -1.24 -1.68 -1.63
C LEU A 34 -0.45 -2.95 -1.31
N LEU A 35 0.87 -2.81 -1.29
CA LEU A 35 1.81 -3.78 -0.75
C LEU A 35 2.54 -3.15 0.43
N VAL A 36 2.66 -3.91 1.52
CA VAL A 36 3.55 -3.57 2.63
C VAL A 36 4.76 -4.50 2.54
N VAL A 37 5.95 -3.91 2.44
CA VAL A 37 7.20 -4.64 2.22
C VAL A 37 8.18 -4.28 3.32
N ASP A 38 8.84 -5.29 3.87
CA ASP A 38 9.91 -5.12 4.84
C ASP A 38 11.25 -4.97 4.10
N GLY A 39 11.72 -3.74 4.01
CA GLY A 39 12.88 -3.34 3.20
C GLY A 39 12.57 -2.21 2.21
N ASN A 40 13.61 -1.69 1.55
CA ASN A 40 13.48 -0.63 0.56
C ASN A 40 13.70 -1.19 -0.87
N PRO A 41 12.67 -1.24 -1.73
CA PRO A 41 12.78 -1.75 -3.09
C PRO A 41 13.60 -0.86 -4.03
N VAL A 42 13.90 0.39 -3.65
CA VAL A 42 14.82 1.26 -4.40
C VAL A 42 16.27 0.80 -4.21
N ASP A 43 16.60 0.25 -3.04
CA ASP A 43 17.94 -0.23 -2.70
C ASP A 43 18.11 -1.72 -3.04
N ASP A 44 17.10 -2.55 -2.78
CA ASP A 44 17.07 -3.97 -3.13
C ASP A 44 15.68 -4.40 -3.64
N ILE A 45 15.55 -4.58 -4.95
CA ILE A 45 14.29 -4.97 -5.58
C ILE A 45 13.82 -6.39 -5.18
N ALA A 46 14.72 -7.26 -4.71
CA ALA A 46 14.38 -8.63 -4.33
C ALA A 46 13.46 -8.70 -3.10
N CYS A 47 13.40 -7.65 -2.29
CA CYS A 47 12.48 -7.57 -1.16
C CYS A 47 11.00 -7.70 -1.58
N LEU A 48 10.65 -7.27 -2.80
CA LEU A 48 9.29 -7.42 -3.35
C LEU A 48 8.88 -8.89 -3.53
N GLN A 49 9.83 -9.81 -3.62
CA GLN A 49 9.56 -11.25 -3.74
C GLN A 49 9.55 -11.96 -2.39
N ARG A 50 10.44 -11.54 -1.47
CA ARG A 50 10.75 -12.30 -0.25
C ARG A 50 10.14 -11.69 1.01
N HIS A 51 9.85 -10.40 1.00
CA HIS A 51 9.59 -9.61 2.21
C HIS A 51 8.27 -8.84 2.14
N VAL A 52 7.34 -9.23 1.28
CA VAL A 52 5.96 -8.73 1.33
C VAL A 52 5.27 -9.25 2.59
N ARG A 53 4.84 -8.33 3.46
CA ARG A 53 4.20 -8.62 4.76
C ARG A 53 2.69 -8.46 4.72
N ALA A 54 2.17 -7.61 3.83
CA ALA A 54 0.73 -7.47 3.64
C ALA A 54 0.38 -7.12 2.20
N VAL A 55 -0.81 -7.56 1.77
CA VAL A 55 -1.39 -7.30 0.46
C VAL A 55 -2.82 -6.82 0.66
N ILE A 56 -3.12 -5.63 0.15
CA ILE A 56 -4.46 -5.04 0.16
C ILE A 56 -4.86 -4.87 -1.30
N GLN A 57 -6.07 -5.29 -1.64
CA GLN A 57 -6.63 -5.17 -2.99
C GLN A 57 -8.03 -4.58 -2.90
N ALA A 58 -8.24 -3.43 -3.55
CA ALA A 58 -9.48 -2.66 -3.51
C ALA A 58 -10.00 -2.44 -2.07
N GLY A 59 -9.09 -2.19 -1.13
CA GLY A 59 -9.42 -2.00 0.29
C GLY A 59 -9.66 -3.29 1.09
N VAL A 60 -9.64 -4.45 0.45
CA VAL A 60 -9.77 -5.75 1.11
C VAL A 60 -8.38 -6.31 1.43
N VAL A 61 -8.14 -6.61 2.70
CA VAL A 61 -6.91 -7.27 3.13
C VAL A 61 -6.91 -8.71 2.61
N ARG A 62 -5.94 -9.04 1.74
CA ARG A 62 -5.74 -10.37 1.17
C ARG A 62 -4.67 -11.16 1.91
N ARG A 63 -3.71 -10.46 2.51
CA ARG A 63 -2.63 -11.02 3.34
C ARG A 63 -2.24 -9.99 4.40
N ASP A 64 -1.99 -10.44 5.62
CA ASP A 64 -1.50 -9.62 6.73
C ASP A 64 -0.72 -10.49 7.72
N ASP A 65 0.57 -10.68 7.45
CA ASP A 65 1.43 -11.55 8.26
C ASP A 65 1.85 -10.90 9.58
N ILE A 66 1.59 -9.60 9.74
CA ILE A 66 2.04 -8.79 10.87
C ILE A 66 0.88 -8.25 11.72
N GLY A 67 -0.37 -8.60 11.38
CA GLY A 67 -1.56 -8.17 12.09
C GLY A 67 -1.81 -6.66 12.06
N LEU A 68 -1.32 -5.96 11.02
CA LEU A 68 -1.42 -4.51 10.86
C LEU A 68 -2.87 -4.03 10.73
N PHE A 69 -3.73 -4.86 10.13
CA PHE A 69 -5.13 -4.53 9.82
C PHE A 69 -6.14 -5.35 10.62
N ALA A 70 -5.71 -6.41 11.31
CA ALA A 70 -6.56 -7.30 12.07
C ALA A 70 -6.95 -6.79 13.48
N ARG A 71 -6.40 -5.67 13.95
CA ARG A 71 -6.75 -5.09 15.26
C ARG A 71 -7.74 -3.93 15.10
N PRO A 72 -8.82 -3.85 15.92
CA PRO A 72 -9.47 -2.57 16.13
C PRO A 72 -8.42 -1.64 16.73
N ARG A 73 -7.94 -0.67 15.95
CA ARG A 73 -7.25 0.48 16.52
C ARG A 73 -8.22 1.03 17.55
N ARG A 74 -7.82 1.09 18.83
CA ARG A 74 -8.43 2.08 19.72
C ARG A 74 -8.46 3.36 18.91
N ALA A 75 -9.64 3.97 18.76
CA ALA A 75 -9.76 5.27 18.11
C ALA A 75 -8.62 6.14 18.62
N PRO A 76 -7.92 6.89 17.75
CA PRO A 76 -6.85 7.76 18.22
C PRO A 76 -7.42 8.57 19.37
N LEU A 77 -6.93 8.31 20.58
CA LEU A 77 -7.23 9.15 21.73
C LEU A 77 -6.53 10.45 21.38
N TYR A 78 -7.32 11.48 21.07
CA TYR A 78 -6.76 12.83 21.08
C TYR A 78 -6.15 13.06 22.48
N PRO A 79 -5.12 13.91 22.64
CA PRO A 79 -4.60 14.28 23.96
C PRO A 79 -5.70 14.66 24.97
N ASP A 80 -6.86 15.09 24.46
CA ASP A 80 -8.04 15.48 25.24
C ASP A 80 -9.04 14.33 25.52
N GLY A 81 -8.69 13.08 25.21
CA GLY A 81 -9.46 11.88 25.59
C GLY A 81 -10.74 11.59 24.79
N HIS A 82 -11.03 12.34 23.73
CA HIS A 82 -12.20 12.13 22.89
C HIS A 82 -11.87 11.25 21.68
N SER A 83 -12.75 10.30 21.34
CA SER A 83 -12.67 9.52 20.11
C SER A 83 -13.15 10.36 18.92
N ALA A 84 -12.51 10.22 17.76
CA ALA A 84 -12.96 10.81 16.50
C ALA A 84 -14.43 10.42 16.18
N PRO A 85 -15.22 11.30 15.55
CA PRO A 85 -16.61 11.02 15.16
C PRO A 85 -16.74 9.87 14.16
#